data_AF-A0A9R1H121-F1
#
_entry.id   AF-A0A9R1H121-F1
#
_cell.length_a   1.000
_cell.length_b   1.000
_cell.length_c   1.000
_cell.angle_alpha   90.00
_cell.angle_beta   90.00
_cell.angle_gamma   90.00
#
_symmetry.space_group_name_H-M   'P 1'
#
loop_
_entity.id
_entity.type
_entity.pdbx_description
1 polymer ?
#
loop_
_entity_poly.entity_id
_entity_poly.type
_entity_poly.pdbx_seq_one_letter_code
_entity_poly.pdbx_strand_id
1 'polypeptide(L)'
;MGRRLLLQWRGLALVCKRKRRRTRSRDPSLANYGDIILVLFETPSGFAIFCFKEGYLKEPNTWQIFGEHFRTKGIVWLKEFQIFKDKSSAIDNCTGVSRELTEMISRCHHPCQKLAVGKPEYKTIIETSLPGVPCLFDETVMEVMWGLKHLMHSLVPQEKLKLTKEDRLPMSQGLKMFLYHYGFDVKPELVNEQVVIAACLLLDAGLLVESHSEQLRWAAGKLKEVSGINPEGWSAMKTATALRIMFDPAETTNEEMEIFTEEEVSTLEMTCHKYEDIIYKDFGLKIHSELVEMREVKKDALGALGFLLGSSV
;
A
#
# COMPACT_ATOMS: atom_id res chain seq x y z
N MET A 1 13.89 2.58 18.90
CA MET A 1 12.45 2.68 18.57
C MET A 1 12.02 1.80 17.39
N GLY A 2 12.77 1.67 16.28
CA GLY A 2 12.29 0.99 15.07
C GLY A 2 11.96 -0.51 15.14
N ARG A 3 12.67 -1.34 15.93
CA ARG A 3 12.47 -2.81 15.90
C ARG A 3 11.22 -3.32 16.62
N ARG A 4 10.69 -2.59 17.61
CA ARG A 4 9.44 -2.97 18.32
C ARG A 4 8.22 -2.68 17.45
N LEU A 5 8.19 -1.51 16.80
CA LEU A 5 7.18 -1.14 15.81
C LEU A 5 7.20 -2.15 14.64
N LEU A 6 8.36 -2.44 14.03
CA LEU A 6 8.45 -3.42 12.92
C LEU A 6 7.92 -4.83 13.25
N LEU A 7 8.05 -5.30 14.50
CA LEU A 7 7.57 -6.62 14.92
C LEU A 7 6.05 -6.65 15.18
N GLN A 8 5.50 -5.57 15.71
CA GLN A 8 4.06 -5.42 15.96
C GLN A 8 3.26 -5.32 14.65
N TRP A 9 3.84 -4.70 13.62
CA TRP A 9 3.23 -4.51 12.30
C TRP A 9 3.10 -5.79 11.45
N ARG A 10 3.97 -6.79 11.67
CA ARG A 10 3.85 -8.09 10.99
C ARG A 10 2.53 -8.81 11.30
N GLY A 11 1.89 -8.50 12.44
CA GLY A 11 0.60 -9.06 12.83
C GLY A 11 -0.60 -8.42 12.10
N LEU A 12 -0.58 -7.11 11.89
CA LEU A 12 -1.71 -6.33 11.34
C LEU A 12 -1.85 -6.44 9.82
N ALA A 13 -0.74 -6.56 9.08
CA ALA A 13 -0.76 -6.71 7.61
C ALA A 13 -1.47 -8.00 7.13
N LEU A 14 -1.69 -8.99 8.01
CA LEU A 14 -2.42 -10.22 7.72
C LEU A 14 -3.95 -10.04 7.72
N VAL A 15 -4.48 -8.98 8.35
CA VAL A 15 -5.92 -8.80 8.57
C VAL A 15 -6.65 -8.23 7.35
N CYS A 16 -5.96 -7.52 6.45
CA CYS A 16 -6.57 -6.92 5.25
C CYS A 16 -6.77 -7.86 4.04
N LYS A 17 -6.73 -9.19 4.22
CA LYS A 17 -7.08 -10.14 3.15
C LYS A 17 -8.60 -10.30 3.00
N ARG A 18 -9.24 -9.36 2.29
CA ARG A 18 -10.64 -9.52 1.86
C ARG A 18 -10.75 -10.59 0.76
N LYS A 19 -11.62 -11.59 1.00
CA LYS A 19 -12.05 -12.65 0.07
C LYS A 19 -12.53 -12.06 -1.27
N ARG A 20 -11.93 -12.47 -2.38
CA ARG A 20 -12.52 -12.34 -3.72
C ARG A 20 -13.08 -13.69 -4.18
N ARG A 21 -14.34 -13.68 -4.65
CA ARG A 21 -15.02 -14.82 -5.26
C ARG A 21 -14.24 -15.28 -6.49
N ARG A 22 -13.91 -16.58 -6.55
CA ARG A 22 -13.37 -17.24 -7.73
C ARG A 22 -14.48 -17.40 -8.77
N THR A 23 -14.40 -16.68 -9.88
CA THR A 23 -15.05 -17.10 -11.12
C THR A 23 -14.20 -18.22 -11.72
N ARG A 24 -14.86 -19.32 -12.09
CA ARG A 24 -14.22 -20.56 -12.55
C ARG A 24 -14.53 -20.71 -14.04
N SER A 25 -13.55 -20.58 -14.93
CA SER A 25 -13.63 -21.19 -16.26
C SER A 25 -12.27 -21.52 -16.88
N ARG A 26 -12.16 -22.80 -17.25
CA ARG A 26 -11.50 -23.50 -18.35
C ARG A 26 -10.08 -23.10 -18.81
N ASP A 27 -9.26 -24.16 -18.88
CA ASP A 27 -7.84 -24.30 -19.21
C ASP A 27 -6.81 -23.77 -18.16
N PRO A 28 -6.22 -24.65 -17.34
CA PRO A 28 -5.26 -24.28 -16.28
C PRO A 28 -3.96 -23.63 -16.79
N SER A 29 -3.66 -23.78 -18.08
CA SER A 29 -2.40 -23.30 -18.68
C SER A 29 -2.42 -21.84 -19.12
N LEU A 30 -3.61 -21.27 -19.37
CA LEU A 30 -3.81 -19.92 -19.91
C LEU A 30 -4.46 -18.93 -18.93
N ALA A 31 -5.07 -19.42 -17.84
CA ALA A 31 -5.94 -18.61 -16.98
C ALA A 31 -5.23 -17.63 -16.00
N ASN A 32 -3.90 -17.49 -16.04
CA ASN A 32 -3.15 -16.74 -14.99
C ASN A 32 -2.17 -15.66 -15.50
N TYR A 33 -1.95 -15.54 -16.81
CA TYR A 33 -1.02 -14.54 -17.36
C TYR A 33 -1.69 -13.25 -17.83
N GLY A 34 -3.00 -13.26 -18.06
CA GLY A 34 -3.76 -12.08 -18.48
C GLY A 34 -3.79 -10.94 -17.46
N ASP A 35 -3.60 -11.25 -16.18
CA ASP A 35 -3.55 -10.26 -15.09
C ASP A 35 -2.12 -9.78 -14.78
N ILE A 36 -1.13 -10.17 -15.59
CA ILE A 36 0.30 -9.89 -15.35
C ILE A 36 0.89 -9.14 -16.54
N ILE A 37 1.45 -7.97 -16.26
CA ILE A 37 2.31 -7.24 -17.20
C ILE A 37 3.77 -7.46 -16.86
N LEU A 38 4.63 -7.26 -17.84
CA LEU A 38 6.07 -7.15 -17.63
C LEU A 38 6.46 -5.69 -17.45
N VAL A 39 7.51 -5.42 -16.69
CA VAL A 39 8.07 -4.08 -16.49
C VAL A 39 9.55 -4.14 -16.83
N LEU A 40 9.95 -3.46 -17.89
CA LEU A 40 11.36 -3.29 -18.26
C LEU A 40 11.95 -2.13 -17.47
N PHE A 41 12.85 -2.46 -16.56
CA PHE A 41 13.45 -1.56 -15.60
C PHE A 41 14.94 -1.37 -15.89
N GLU A 42 15.35 -0.14 -16.18
CA GLU A 42 16.76 0.19 -16.34
C GLU A 42 17.43 0.35 -14.96
N THR A 43 18.51 -0.40 -14.72
CA THR A 43 19.35 -0.28 -13.52
C THR A 43 20.66 0.44 -13.87
N PRO A 44 21.49 0.83 -12.87
CA PRO A 44 22.78 1.44 -13.16
C PRO A 44 23.71 0.55 -13.99
N SER A 45 23.71 -0.77 -13.77
CA SER A 45 24.60 -1.70 -14.49
C SER A 45 23.94 -2.41 -15.68
N GLY A 46 22.62 -2.36 -15.85
CA GLY A 46 21.96 -2.98 -16.99
C GLY A 46 20.44 -2.87 -16.95
N PHE A 47 19.75 -4.00 -17.17
CA PHE A 47 18.29 -4.06 -17.25
C PHE A 47 17.74 -5.21 -16.42
N ALA A 48 16.58 -4.98 -15.81
CA ALA A 48 15.78 -5.97 -15.12
C ALA A 48 14.39 -6.07 -15.76
N ILE A 49 13.82 -7.26 -15.79
CA ILE A 49 12.42 -7.49 -16.13
C ILE A 49 11.70 -7.98 -14.89
N PHE A 50 10.67 -7.25 -14.49
CA PHE A 50 9.76 -7.63 -13.42
C PHE A 50 8.44 -8.13 -13.98
N CYS A 51 7.81 -9.05 -13.27
CA CYS A 51 6.38 -9.26 -13.39
C CYS A 51 5.65 -8.32 -12.42
N PHE A 52 4.52 -7.77 -12.87
CA PHE A 52 3.65 -6.91 -12.07
C PHE A 52 2.19 -7.29 -12.29
N LYS A 53 1.40 -7.37 -11.22
CA LYS A 53 -0.05 -7.65 -11.32
C LYS A 53 -0.80 -6.40 -11.80
N GLU A 54 -1.38 -6.44 -13.00
CA GLU A 54 -2.05 -5.32 -13.67
C GLU A 54 -3.18 -4.73 -12.81
N GLY A 55 -3.91 -5.54 -12.04
CA GLY A 55 -4.97 -5.09 -11.14
C GLY A 55 -4.54 -4.15 -10.00
N TYR A 56 -3.23 -3.88 -9.87
CA TYR A 56 -2.62 -2.92 -8.95
C TYR A 56 -2.12 -1.64 -9.62
N LEU A 57 -2.24 -1.52 -10.94
CA LEU A 57 -2.14 -0.24 -11.65
C LEU A 57 -3.43 0.54 -11.36
N LYS A 58 -3.42 1.28 -10.27
CA LYS A 58 -4.57 2.01 -9.74
C LYS A 58 -4.12 3.34 -9.19
N GLU A 59 -4.31 4.37 -9.99
CA GLU A 59 -4.14 5.74 -9.53
C GLU A 59 -5.18 6.08 -8.44
N PRO A 60 -4.81 6.95 -7.48
CA PRO A 60 -3.49 7.52 -7.26
C PRO A 60 -2.61 6.67 -6.30
N ASN A 61 -3.00 5.44 -5.96
CA ASN A 61 -2.45 4.71 -4.80
C ASN A 61 -1.39 3.65 -5.13
N THR A 62 -0.91 3.56 -6.37
CA THR A 62 0.09 2.54 -6.77
C THR A 62 1.39 2.64 -5.96
N TRP A 63 1.83 3.83 -5.57
CA TRP A 63 3.04 4.04 -4.75
C TRP A 63 3.07 3.23 -3.45
N GLN A 64 1.91 3.00 -2.82
CA GLN A 64 1.81 2.33 -1.52
C GLN A 64 2.38 0.89 -1.54
N ILE A 65 2.39 0.27 -2.71
CA ILE A 65 2.92 -1.09 -2.92
C ILE A 65 4.43 -1.11 -2.67
N PHE A 66 5.09 0.00 -2.96
CA PHE A 66 6.54 0.15 -2.89
C PHE A 66 7.01 0.82 -1.60
N GLY A 67 6.13 0.95 -0.61
CA GLY A 67 6.50 1.56 0.66
C GLY A 67 7.51 0.75 1.48
N GLU A 68 7.40 -0.59 1.39
CA GLU A 68 8.38 -1.50 1.98
C GLU A 68 8.37 -2.82 1.22
N HIS A 69 9.49 -3.55 1.21
CA HIS A 69 9.64 -4.80 0.45
C HIS A 69 8.55 -5.85 0.73
N PHE A 70 8.03 -5.96 1.96
CA PHE A 70 6.98 -6.94 2.24
C PHE A 70 5.65 -6.65 1.51
N ARG A 71 5.38 -5.37 1.17
CA ARG A 71 4.15 -4.94 0.48
C ARG A 71 4.13 -5.35 -0.99
N THR A 72 5.31 -5.56 -1.58
CA THR A 72 5.42 -6.04 -2.97
C THR A 72 5.12 -7.54 -3.11
N LYS A 73 5.08 -8.28 -2.00
CA LYS A 73 4.99 -9.74 -1.99
C LYS A 73 3.74 -10.24 -2.73
N GLY A 74 3.99 -10.99 -3.80
CA GLY A 74 2.93 -11.54 -4.64
C GLY A 74 2.25 -10.50 -5.55
N ILE A 75 2.82 -9.30 -5.68
CA ILE A 75 2.39 -8.24 -6.60
C ILE A 75 3.50 -7.96 -7.61
N VAL A 76 4.75 -7.85 -7.14
CA VAL A 76 5.94 -7.57 -7.94
C VAL A 76 6.98 -8.65 -7.69
N TRP A 77 7.61 -9.18 -8.74
CA TRP A 77 8.74 -10.09 -8.58
C TRP A 77 9.70 -9.99 -9.76
N LEU A 78 11.00 -10.09 -9.47
CA LEU A 78 12.05 -10.10 -10.47
C LEU A 78 11.97 -11.39 -11.28
N LYS A 79 11.90 -11.25 -12.61
CA LYS A 79 11.93 -12.38 -13.55
C LYS A 79 13.34 -12.62 -14.07
N GLU A 80 14.02 -11.55 -14.49
CA GLU A 80 15.37 -11.62 -15.02
C GLU A 80 16.12 -10.31 -14.76
N PHE A 81 17.44 -10.37 -14.54
CA PHE A 81 18.33 -9.22 -14.46
C PHE A 81 19.63 -9.53 -15.20
N GLN A 82 20.09 -8.58 -16.00
CA GLN A 82 21.33 -8.69 -16.76
C GLN A 82 22.13 -7.40 -16.70
N ILE A 83 23.45 -7.56 -16.60
CA ILE A 83 24.42 -6.46 -16.66
C ILE A 83 24.79 -6.26 -18.13
N PHE A 84 24.77 -5.01 -18.58
CA PHE A 84 25.13 -4.63 -19.95
C PHE A 84 26.44 -3.85 -19.93
N LYS A 85 27.40 -4.28 -20.75
CA LYS A 85 28.69 -3.58 -20.86
C LYS A 85 28.51 -2.16 -21.39
N ASP A 86 27.60 -2.00 -22.34
CA ASP A 86 27.16 -0.70 -22.85
C ASP A 86 25.63 -0.66 -22.83
N LYS A 87 25.07 0.03 -21.84
CA LYS A 87 23.63 0.21 -21.72
C LYS A 87 23.05 1.08 -22.83
N SER A 88 23.84 2.04 -23.35
CA SER A 88 23.36 3.06 -24.28
C SER A 88 23.03 2.47 -25.65
N SER A 89 23.73 1.41 -26.06
CA SER A 89 23.43 0.67 -27.29
C SER A 89 22.40 -0.46 -27.13
N ALA A 90 21.88 -0.70 -25.93
CA ALA A 90 20.89 -1.76 -25.69
C ALA A 90 19.52 -1.40 -26.28
N ILE A 91 19.14 -0.11 -26.25
CA ILE A 91 17.93 0.44 -26.87
C ILE A 91 18.31 1.79 -27.48
N ASP A 92 18.37 1.85 -28.80
CA ASP A 92 18.77 3.04 -29.56
C ASP A 92 17.85 3.29 -30.76
N ASN A 93 17.68 4.55 -31.14
CA ASN A 93 16.81 4.93 -32.25
C ASN A 93 17.34 4.47 -33.61
N CYS A 94 18.67 4.36 -33.78
CA CYS A 94 19.27 3.96 -35.05
C CYS A 94 19.40 2.44 -35.17
N THR A 95 19.80 1.78 -34.09
CA THR A 95 20.09 0.33 -34.10
C THR A 95 18.95 -0.54 -33.55
N GLY A 96 17.92 0.07 -32.97
CA GLY A 96 16.77 -0.64 -32.40
C GLY A 96 17.07 -1.24 -31.02
N VAL A 97 16.56 -2.46 -30.79
CA VAL A 97 16.82 -3.23 -29.58
C VAL A 97 17.98 -4.19 -29.81
N SER A 98 18.98 -4.20 -28.94
CA SER A 98 20.13 -5.10 -29.08
C SER A 98 19.71 -6.57 -29.02
N ARG A 99 20.53 -7.47 -29.58
CA ARG A 99 20.27 -8.91 -29.55
C ARG A 99 20.14 -9.44 -28.11
N GLU A 100 21.04 -9.00 -27.23
CA GLU A 100 21.06 -9.42 -25.82
C GLU A 100 19.76 -9.05 -25.10
N LEU A 101 19.27 -7.81 -25.28
CA LEU A 101 18.02 -7.37 -24.70
C LEU A 101 16.80 -8.01 -25.37
N THR A 102 16.83 -8.22 -26.68
CA THR A 102 15.79 -8.96 -27.42
C THR A 102 15.62 -10.37 -26.89
N GLU A 103 16.71 -11.09 -26.65
CA GLU A 103 16.69 -12.43 -26.08
C GLU A 103 16.16 -12.42 -24.63
N MET A 104 16.55 -11.43 -23.82
CA MET A 104 16.03 -11.24 -22.47
C MET A 104 14.51 -11.03 -22.46
N ILE A 105 14.01 -10.13 -23.31
CA ILE A 105 12.58 -9.86 -23.44
C ILE A 105 11.85 -11.11 -23.93
N SER A 106 12.38 -11.81 -24.93
CA SER A 106 11.75 -13.01 -25.52
C SER A 106 11.65 -14.18 -24.54
N ARG A 107 12.63 -14.38 -23.66
CA ARG A 107 12.54 -15.40 -22.58
C ARG A 107 11.48 -15.05 -21.54
N CYS A 108 11.26 -13.75 -21.32
CA CYS A 108 10.34 -13.27 -20.31
C CYS A 108 8.90 -13.10 -20.83
N HIS A 109 8.72 -12.78 -22.10
CA HIS A 109 7.44 -12.40 -22.66
C HIS A 109 6.58 -13.61 -23.03
N HIS A 110 5.29 -13.55 -22.70
CA HIS A 110 4.28 -14.48 -23.20
C HIS A 110 3.31 -13.73 -24.13
N PRO A 111 2.73 -14.43 -25.13
CA PRO A 111 1.67 -13.87 -25.97
C PRO A 111 0.57 -13.21 -25.12
N CYS A 112 0.10 -12.04 -25.55
CA CYS A 112 -0.90 -11.20 -24.89
C CYS A 112 -0.43 -10.41 -23.66
N GLN A 113 0.84 -10.51 -23.22
CA GLN A 113 1.36 -9.64 -22.17
C GLN A 113 1.84 -8.29 -22.73
N LYS A 114 1.59 -7.23 -21.97
CA LYS A 114 2.15 -5.90 -22.24
C LYS A 114 3.48 -5.71 -21.51
N LEU A 115 4.38 -4.94 -22.11
CA LEU A 115 5.66 -4.55 -21.53
C LEU A 115 5.63 -3.07 -21.15
N ALA A 116 5.53 -2.78 -19.86
CA ALA A 116 5.67 -1.43 -19.33
C ALA A 116 7.12 -0.97 -19.41
N VAL A 117 7.33 0.25 -19.90
CA VAL A 117 8.65 0.86 -20.08
C VAL A 117 8.71 2.22 -19.40
N GLY A 118 9.91 2.68 -19.04
CA GLY A 118 10.09 3.90 -18.24
C GLY A 118 10.35 5.16 -19.05
N LYS A 119 10.38 5.04 -20.39
CA LYS A 119 10.67 6.11 -21.35
C LYS A 119 9.75 5.95 -22.57
N PRO A 120 9.15 7.04 -23.10
CA PRO A 120 8.29 6.95 -24.27
C PRO A 120 9.06 6.55 -25.54
N GLU A 121 10.35 6.87 -25.62
CA GLU A 121 11.23 6.45 -26.72
C GLU A 121 11.37 4.93 -26.73
N TYR A 122 11.54 4.31 -25.56
CA TYR A 122 11.66 2.85 -25.44
C TYR A 122 10.43 2.13 -25.96
N LYS A 123 9.24 2.68 -25.69
CA LYS A 123 7.99 2.13 -26.22
C LYS A 123 8.03 2.07 -27.75
N THR A 124 8.37 3.18 -28.38
CA THR A 124 8.41 3.30 -29.85
C THR A 124 9.45 2.37 -30.46
N ILE A 125 10.67 2.35 -29.91
CA ILE A 125 11.79 1.53 -30.42
C ILE A 125 11.47 0.04 -30.28
N ILE A 126 10.95 -0.39 -29.12
CA ILE A 126 10.65 -1.80 -28.85
C ILE A 126 9.50 -2.28 -29.73
N GLU A 127 8.40 -1.53 -29.83
CA GLU A 127 7.25 -1.92 -30.65
C GLU A 127 7.61 -2.01 -32.14
N THR A 128 8.56 -1.18 -32.60
CA THR A 128 9.07 -1.24 -33.98
C THR A 128 10.03 -2.42 -34.19
N SER A 129 10.94 -2.67 -33.25
CA SER A 129 11.98 -3.69 -33.38
C SER A 129 11.46 -5.10 -33.12
N LEU A 130 10.46 -5.25 -32.24
CA LEU A 130 9.91 -6.52 -31.78
C LEU A 130 8.39 -6.60 -32.04
N PRO A 131 7.98 -6.87 -33.30
CA PRO A 131 6.57 -7.03 -33.64
C PRO A 131 5.92 -8.13 -32.79
N GLY A 132 4.91 -7.77 -31.99
CA GLY A 132 4.21 -8.68 -31.08
C GLY A 132 4.47 -8.44 -29.59
N VAL A 133 5.32 -7.48 -29.23
CA VAL A 133 5.50 -7.01 -27.85
C VAL A 133 4.82 -5.65 -27.68
N PRO A 134 3.52 -5.61 -27.28
CA PRO A 134 2.83 -4.34 -27.04
C PRO A 134 3.40 -3.66 -25.78
N CYS A 135 3.65 -2.36 -25.85
CA CYS A 135 4.25 -1.60 -24.76
C CYS A 135 3.29 -0.63 -24.08
N LEU A 136 3.50 -0.43 -22.78
CA LEU A 136 2.78 0.53 -21.94
C LEU A 136 3.72 1.63 -21.45
N PHE A 137 3.25 2.87 -21.53
CA PHE A 137 3.90 4.03 -20.96
C PHE A 137 2.81 5.04 -20.61
N ASP A 138 2.61 5.29 -19.33
CA ASP A 138 1.63 6.24 -18.77
C ASP A 138 2.06 6.65 -17.34
N GLU A 139 1.28 7.52 -16.71
CA GLU A 139 1.54 8.02 -15.36
C GLU A 139 1.55 6.90 -14.31
N THR A 140 0.66 5.90 -14.44
CA THR A 140 0.63 4.75 -13.53
C THR A 140 1.88 3.87 -13.67
N VAL A 141 2.41 3.68 -14.88
CA VAL A 141 3.69 3.01 -15.11
C VAL A 141 4.83 3.80 -14.47
N MET A 142 4.79 5.14 -14.51
CA MET A 142 5.82 5.96 -13.86
C MET A 142 5.80 5.84 -12.33
N GLU A 143 4.63 5.64 -11.71
CA GLU A 143 4.53 5.29 -10.29
C GLU A 143 5.20 3.94 -9.96
N VAL A 144 5.03 2.95 -10.83
CA VAL A 144 5.72 1.64 -10.73
C VAL A 144 7.22 1.81 -10.89
N MET A 145 7.68 2.58 -11.89
CA MET A 145 9.10 2.83 -12.10
C MET A 145 9.74 3.56 -10.92
N TRP A 146 9.06 4.56 -10.35
CA TRP A 146 9.50 5.23 -9.12
C TRP A 146 9.64 4.23 -7.97
N GLY A 147 8.63 3.38 -7.78
CA GLY A 147 8.63 2.37 -6.72
C GLY A 147 9.71 1.30 -6.87
N LEU A 148 9.98 0.85 -8.10
CA LEU A 148 11.08 -0.08 -8.40
C LEU A 148 12.43 0.56 -8.10
N LYS A 149 12.63 1.86 -8.40
CA LYS A 149 13.85 2.59 -8.01
C LYS A 149 13.97 2.69 -6.49
N HIS A 150 12.89 3.02 -5.79
CA HIS A 150 12.86 3.14 -4.34
C HIS A 150 13.31 1.84 -3.65
N LEU A 151 12.78 0.70 -4.10
CA LEU A 151 13.07 -0.61 -3.54
C LEU A 151 14.14 -1.41 -4.31
N MET A 152 14.90 -0.79 -5.21
CA MET A 152 15.84 -1.50 -6.08
C MET A 152 16.83 -2.35 -5.28
N HIS A 153 17.34 -1.80 -4.17
CA HIS A 153 18.28 -2.47 -3.26
C HIS A 153 17.73 -3.78 -2.67
N SER A 154 16.40 -3.91 -2.58
CA SER A 154 15.70 -5.10 -2.08
C SER A 154 15.19 -5.99 -3.22
N LEU A 155 14.75 -5.40 -4.33
CA LEU A 155 14.11 -6.10 -5.45
C LEU A 155 15.11 -6.65 -6.49
N VAL A 156 16.32 -6.08 -6.57
CA VAL A 156 17.42 -6.53 -7.44
C VAL A 156 18.70 -6.70 -6.60
N PRO A 157 18.76 -7.69 -5.70
CA PRO A 157 19.92 -7.88 -4.82
C PRO A 157 21.23 -8.17 -5.57
N GLN A 158 21.15 -8.57 -6.85
CA GLN A 158 22.30 -8.78 -7.73
C GLN A 158 22.91 -7.47 -8.24
N GLU A 159 22.17 -6.36 -8.23
CA GLU A 159 22.66 -5.05 -8.62
C GLU A 159 23.54 -4.48 -7.50
N LYS A 160 24.82 -4.25 -7.83
CA LYS A 160 25.83 -3.81 -6.87
C LYS A 160 26.02 -2.29 -6.88
N LEU A 161 25.60 -1.62 -7.96
CA LEU A 161 25.72 -0.19 -8.12
C LEU A 161 24.49 0.52 -7.53
N LYS A 162 24.72 1.67 -6.92
CA LYS A 162 23.65 2.52 -6.40
C LYS A 162 23.14 3.44 -7.50
N LEU A 163 21.85 3.80 -7.42
CA LEU A 163 21.28 4.84 -8.27
C LEU A 163 22.05 6.15 -8.08
N THR A 164 22.48 6.73 -9.20
CA THR A 164 23.05 8.09 -9.24
C THR A 164 21.96 9.13 -9.01
N LYS A 165 22.32 10.42 -8.94
CA LYS A 165 21.32 11.50 -8.88
C LYS A 165 20.49 11.58 -10.16
N GLU A 166 21.11 11.36 -11.31
CA GLU A 166 20.47 11.37 -12.63
C GLU A 166 19.50 10.20 -12.81
N ASP A 167 19.81 9.06 -12.17
CA ASP A 167 18.90 7.92 -12.17
C ASP A 167 17.65 8.15 -11.32
N ARG A 168 17.57 9.18 -10.47
CA ARG A 168 16.40 9.40 -9.61
C ARG A 168 15.25 9.98 -10.42
N LEU A 169 14.12 9.28 -10.39
CA LEU A 169 12.89 9.82 -10.96
C LEU A 169 12.36 10.97 -10.12
N PRO A 170 11.56 11.88 -10.72
CA PRO A 170 10.71 12.80 -9.96
C PRO A 170 9.89 12.06 -8.89
N MET A 171 9.46 12.79 -7.88
CA MET A 171 8.62 12.26 -6.79
C MET A 171 7.36 11.58 -7.33
N SER A 172 6.98 10.44 -6.73
CA SER A 172 5.67 9.82 -6.96
C SER A 172 4.56 10.86 -6.75
N GLN A 173 3.71 11.03 -7.76
CA GLN A 173 2.60 11.96 -7.74
C GLN A 173 1.54 11.50 -6.73
N GLY A 174 1.31 10.18 -6.64
CA GLY A 174 0.41 9.61 -5.65
C GLY A 174 0.85 9.89 -4.21
N LEU A 175 2.14 9.66 -3.91
CA LEU A 175 2.72 9.98 -2.60
C LEU A 175 2.67 11.48 -2.32
N LYS A 176 2.96 12.32 -3.32
CA LYS A 176 2.90 13.78 -3.19
C LYS A 176 1.50 14.24 -2.82
N MET A 177 0.48 13.78 -3.54
CA MET A 177 -0.92 14.12 -3.26
C MET A 177 -1.36 13.62 -1.89
N PHE A 178 -0.92 12.41 -1.51
CA PHE A 178 -1.20 11.85 -0.18
C PHE A 178 -0.59 12.72 0.93
N LEU A 179 0.68 13.11 0.82
CA LEU A 179 1.34 13.96 1.81
C LEU A 179 0.75 15.37 1.86
N TYR A 180 0.40 15.93 0.70
CA TYR A 180 -0.26 17.23 0.60
C TYR A 180 -1.61 17.25 1.33
N HIS A 181 -2.37 16.15 1.29
CA HIS A 181 -3.62 16.02 2.05
C HIS A 181 -3.42 16.17 3.57
N TYR A 182 -2.24 15.83 4.08
CA TYR A 182 -1.87 16.02 5.48
C TYR A 182 -1.14 17.35 5.76
N GLY A 183 -1.11 18.27 4.79
CA GLY A 183 -0.49 19.59 4.93
C GLY A 183 1.01 19.62 4.66
N PHE A 184 1.59 18.55 4.11
CA PHE A 184 3.02 18.52 3.77
C PHE A 184 3.24 18.87 2.29
N ASP A 185 3.82 20.04 2.02
CA ASP A 185 4.31 20.40 0.69
C ASP A 185 5.77 19.93 0.51
N VAL A 186 5.92 18.76 -0.12
CA VAL A 186 7.20 18.03 -0.15
C VAL A 186 7.93 18.24 -1.46
N LYS A 187 9.19 18.65 -1.36
CA LYS A 187 10.12 18.66 -2.48
C LYS A 187 10.67 17.25 -2.74
N PRO A 188 10.85 16.82 -4.01
CA PRO A 188 11.33 15.47 -4.33
C PRO A 188 12.62 15.06 -3.61
N GLU A 189 13.53 15.99 -3.35
CA GLU A 189 14.83 15.72 -2.72
C GLU A 189 14.73 15.31 -1.25
N LEU A 190 13.62 15.66 -0.59
CA LEU A 190 13.36 15.32 0.81
C LEU A 190 12.75 13.92 0.96
N VAL A 191 12.26 13.33 -0.13
CA VAL A 191 11.65 12.00 -0.11
C VAL A 191 12.71 10.93 0.02
N ASN A 192 12.75 10.32 1.20
CA ASN A 192 13.61 9.18 1.51
C ASN A 192 12.77 8.01 2.05
N GLU A 193 13.42 6.88 2.30
CA GLU A 193 12.79 5.67 2.84
C GLU A 193 11.95 5.93 4.09
N GLN A 194 12.40 6.78 5.01
CA GLN A 194 11.67 7.06 6.25
C GLN A 194 10.39 7.87 5.98
N VAL A 195 10.43 8.82 5.05
CA VAL A 195 9.23 9.58 4.62
C VAL A 195 8.21 8.62 3.99
N VAL A 196 8.65 7.73 3.12
CA VAL A 196 7.77 6.75 2.46
C VAL A 196 7.17 5.77 3.48
N ILE A 197 7.97 5.25 4.41
CA ILE A 197 7.47 4.39 5.49
C ILE A 197 6.44 5.13 6.33
N ALA A 198 6.74 6.35 6.79
CA ALA A 198 5.80 7.12 7.61
C ALA A 198 4.48 7.42 6.87
N ALA A 199 4.55 7.74 5.57
CA ALA A 199 3.36 7.89 4.73
C ALA A 199 2.54 6.59 4.65
N CYS A 200 3.20 5.44 4.50
CA CYS A 200 2.54 4.13 4.53
C CYS A 200 1.91 3.79 5.88
N LEU A 201 2.48 4.24 7.00
CA LEU A 201 1.87 4.07 8.32
C LEU A 201 0.60 4.91 8.46
N LEU A 202 0.62 6.16 7.98
CA LEU A 202 -0.56 7.03 7.95
C LEU A 202 -1.69 6.45 7.10
N LEU A 203 -1.35 5.94 5.93
CA LEU A 203 -2.30 5.33 5.02
C LEU A 203 -2.97 4.12 5.68
N ASP A 204 -2.18 3.21 6.26
CA ASP A 204 -2.70 2.02 6.92
C ASP A 204 -3.60 2.38 8.11
N ALA A 205 -3.28 3.46 8.85
CA ALA A 205 -4.14 3.97 9.93
C ALA A 205 -5.50 4.43 9.42
N GLY A 206 -5.55 5.09 8.25
CA GLY A 206 -6.81 5.46 7.60
C GLY A 206 -7.61 4.24 7.14
N LEU A 207 -6.95 3.30 6.46
CA LEU A 207 -7.59 2.09 5.93
C LEU A 207 -8.15 1.19 7.02
N LEU A 208 -7.52 1.11 8.20
CA LEU A 208 -8.06 0.33 9.31
C LEU A 208 -9.42 0.87 9.76
N VAL A 209 -9.55 2.19 9.94
CA VAL A 209 -10.81 2.84 10.32
C VAL A 209 -11.90 2.53 9.29
N GLU A 210 -11.57 2.61 8.00
CA GLU A 210 -12.50 2.25 6.93
C GLU A 210 -12.88 0.76 6.95
N SER A 211 -11.93 -0.13 7.25
CA SER A 211 -12.16 -1.59 7.27
C SER A 211 -13.13 -2.06 8.35
N HIS A 212 -13.27 -1.28 9.43
CA HIS A 212 -14.22 -1.51 10.52
C HIS A 212 -15.48 -0.65 10.43
N SER A 213 -15.57 0.26 9.45
CA SER A 213 -16.63 1.27 9.37
C SER A 213 -18.04 0.68 9.25
N GLU A 214 -18.19 -0.42 8.49
CA GLU A 214 -19.48 -1.09 8.31
C GLU A 214 -19.92 -1.77 9.61
N GLN A 215 -18.99 -2.45 10.26
CA GLN A 215 -19.23 -3.19 11.50
C GLN A 215 -19.53 -2.24 12.66
N LEU A 216 -18.81 -1.12 12.76
CA LEU A 216 -19.06 -0.08 13.75
C LEU A 216 -20.39 0.65 13.48
N ARG A 217 -20.73 0.94 12.22
CA ARG A 217 -22.04 1.51 11.87
C ARG A 217 -23.18 0.58 12.26
N TRP A 218 -23.00 -0.72 12.02
CA TRP A 218 -23.98 -1.72 12.43
C TRP A 218 -24.09 -1.81 13.96
N ALA A 219 -22.96 -1.84 14.69
CA ALA A 219 -22.95 -1.84 16.15
C ALA A 219 -23.62 -0.59 16.75
N ALA A 220 -23.35 0.59 16.17
CA ALA A 220 -24.04 1.83 16.52
C ALA A 220 -25.56 1.71 16.36
N GLY A 221 -26.04 1.14 15.24
CA GLY A 221 -27.46 0.85 15.05
C GLY A 221 -28.04 -0.02 16.18
N LYS A 222 -27.29 -1.02 16.64
CA LYS A 222 -27.70 -1.88 17.77
C LYS A 222 -27.72 -1.14 19.11
N LEU A 223 -26.79 -0.22 19.36
CA LEU A 223 -26.82 0.64 20.55
C LEU A 223 -28.14 1.44 20.63
N LYS A 224 -28.62 1.94 19.50
CA LYS A 224 -29.91 2.63 19.41
C LYS A 224 -31.10 1.70 19.62
N GLU A 225 -31.11 0.56 18.93
CA GLU A 225 -32.23 -0.39 18.98
C GLU A 225 -32.41 -1.04 20.37
N VAL A 226 -31.32 -1.39 21.05
CA VAL A 226 -31.35 -2.22 22.26
C VAL A 226 -31.26 -1.36 23.54
N SER A 227 -30.45 -0.30 23.50
CA SER A 227 -30.17 0.55 24.68
C SER A 227 -30.77 1.95 24.57
N GLY A 228 -31.37 2.33 23.43
CA GLY A 228 -31.93 3.67 23.23
C GLY A 228 -30.90 4.78 23.07
N ILE A 229 -29.60 4.45 23.07
CA ILE A 229 -28.51 5.43 22.91
C ILE A 229 -28.53 5.95 21.47
N ASN A 230 -28.47 7.26 21.27
CA ASN A 230 -28.42 7.83 19.92
C ASN A 230 -26.95 8.02 19.45
N PRO A 231 -26.40 7.16 18.58
CA PRO A 231 -25.00 7.24 18.14
C PRO A 231 -24.79 8.23 16.99
N GLU A 232 -25.78 9.08 16.68
CA GLU A 232 -25.68 10.01 15.56
C GLU A 232 -24.51 10.98 15.76
N GLY A 233 -23.67 11.12 14.74
CA GLY A 233 -22.45 11.93 14.80
C GLY A 233 -21.28 11.30 15.58
N TRP A 234 -21.42 10.07 16.11
CA TRP A 234 -20.30 9.39 16.76
C TRP A 234 -19.19 9.05 15.76
N SER A 235 -17.95 9.23 16.20
CA SER A 235 -16.80 8.71 15.46
C SER A 235 -16.71 7.19 15.59
N ALA A 236 -15.96 6.56 14.68
CA ALA A 236 -15.61 5.14 14.77
C ALA A 236 -14.98 4.81 16.14
N MET A 237 -14.10 5.69 16.60
CA MET A 237 -13.44 5.57 17.91
C MET A 237 -14.45 5.61 19.05
N LYS A 238 -15.34 6.63 19.09
CA LYS A 238 -16.37 6.73 20.13
C LYS A 238 -17.27 5.49 20.15
N THR A 239 -17.67 4.99 18.98
CA THR A 239 -18.45 3.76 18.89
C THR A 239 -17.70 2.55 19.45
N ALA A 240 -16.42 2.39 19.12
CA ALA A 240 -15.61 1.30 19.65
C ALA A 240 -15.40 1.42 21.17
N THR A 241 -15.23 2.64 21.70
CA THR A 241 -15.12 2.88 23.15
C THR A 241 -16.42 2.57 23.88
N ALA A 242 -17.58 2.80 23.27
CA ALA A 242 -18.86 2.37 23.85
C ALA A 242 -18.93 0.84 23.99
N LEU A 243 -18.46 0.10 22.97
CA LEU A 243 -18.37 -1.37 23.05
C LEU A 243 -17.36 -1.82 24.11
N ARG A 244 -16.25 -1.09 24.27
CA ARG A 244 -15.24 -1.32 25.31
C ARG A 244 -15.83 -1.19 26.72
N ILE A 245 -16.51 -0.07 27.00
CA ILE A 245 -17.23 0.18 28.27
C ILE A 245 -18.23 -0.95 28.54
N MET A 246 -19.04 -1.28 27.53
CA MET A 246 -20.09 -2.30 27.67
C MET A 246 -19.52 -3.69 28.00
N PHE A 247 -18.48 -4.13 27.29
CA PHE A 247 -17.99 -5.50 27.41
C PHE A 247 -16.94 -5.73 28.49
N ASP A 248 -16.24 -4.68 28.91
CA ASP A 248 -15.17 -4.79 29.88
C ASP A 248 -14.96 -3.47 30.63
N PRO A 249 -15.95 -3.07 31.46
CA PRO A 249 -15.95 -1.78 32.17
C PRO A 249 -14.82 -1.68 33.19
N ALA A 250 -14.41 -2.79 33.81
CA ALA A 250 -13.37 -2.83 34.84
C ALA A 250 -11.99 -2.37 34.33
N GLU A 251 -11.71 -2.58 33.04
CA GLU A 251 -10.44 -2.23 32.40
C GLU A 251 -10.56 -0.97 31.53
N THR A 252 -11.70 -0.29 31.56
CA THR A 252 -11.93 0.97 30.83
C THR A 252 -11.39 2.13 31.66
N THR A 253 -10.70 3.07 31.03
CA THR A 253 -10.12 4.23 31.74
C THR A 253 -11.16 5.33 31.98
N ASN A 254 -10.93 6.20 32.97
CA ASN A 254 -11.78 7.36 33.20
C ASN A 254 -11.84 8.28 31.97
N GLU A 255 -10.70 8.47 31.28
CA GLU A 255 -10.59 9.29 30.07
C GLU A 255 -11.48 8.74 28.92
N GLU A 256 -11.64 7.41 28.84
CA GLU A 256 -12.54 6.77 27.88
C GLU A 256 -14.02 6.98 28.23
N MET A 257 -14.36 6.96 29.53
CA MET A 257 -15.71 7.20 30.01
C MET A 257 -16.14 8.67 29.85
N GLU A 258 -15.22 9.63 30.03
CA GLU A 258 -15.47 11.07 29.86
C GLU A 258 -15.90 11.47 28.44
N ILE A 259 -15.75 10.58 27.45
CA ILE A 259 -16.26 10.76 26.08
C ILE A 259 -17.81 10.72 26.04
N PHE A 260 -18.43 10.17 27.07
CA PHE A 260 -19.86 9.92 27.20
C PHE A 260 -20.45 10.69 28.38
N THR A 261 -21.77 10.86 28.36
CA THR A 261 -22.51 11.32 29.53
C THR A 261 -22.61 10.22 30.58
N GLU A 262 -22.79 10.58 31.86
CA GLU A 262 -22.96 9.59 32.94
C GLU A 262 -24.15 8.63 32.67
N GLU A 263 -25.23 9.15 32.07
CA GLU A 263 -26.39 8.35 31.67
C GLU A 263 -26.05 7.33 30.58
N GLU A 264 -25.27 7.73 29.58
CA GLU A 264 -24.80 6.82 28.53
C GLU A 264 -23.89 5.72 29.11
N VAL A 265 -22.94 6.07 29.98
CA VAL A 265 -22.06 5.09 30.63
C VAL A 265 -22.87 4.09 31.45
N SER A 266 -23.75 4.58 32.33
CA SER A 266 -24.63 3.73 33.14
C SER A 266 -25.50 2.82 32.27
N THR A 267 -26.04 3.35 31.16
CA THR A 267 -26.85 2.57 30.23
C THR A 267 -26.02 1.49 29.54
N LEU A 268 -24.81 1.79 29.07
CA LEU A 268 -23.91 0.81 28.45
C LEU A 268 -23.59 -0.35 29.40
N GLU A 269 -23.28 -0.04 30.66
CA GLU A 269 -22.98 -1.06 31.68
C GLU A 269 -24.21 -1.93 32.01
N MET A 270 -25.38 -1.31 32.24
CA MET A 270 -26.59 -2.04 32.61
C MET A 270 -27.15 -2.91 31.48
N THR A 271 -26.94 -2.51 30.23
CA THR A 271 -27.55 -3.18 29.06
C THR A 271 -26.66 -4.23 28.40
N CYS A 272 -25.41 -4.42 28.85
CA CYS A 272 -24.46 -5.37 28.27
C CYS A 272 -25.03 -6.78 28.04
N HIS A 273 -25.75 -7.33 29.02
CA HIS A 273 -26.37 -8.67 28.92
C HIS A 273 -27.35 -8.81 27.74
N LYS A 274 -27.92 -7.71 27.23
CA LYS A 274 -28.82 -7.73 26.07
C LYS A 274 -28.10 -7.95 24.73
N TYR A 275 -26.77 -7.89 24.73
CA TYR A 275 -25.93 -8.00 23.52
C TYR A 275 -25.24 -9.35 23.36
N GLU A 276 -25.41 -10.29 24.30
CA GLU A 276 -24.68 -11.57 24.36
C GLU A 276 -24.76 -12.38 23.04
N ASP A 277 -25.93 -12.38 22.40
CA ASP A 277 -26.16 -13.05 21.10
C ASP A 277 -26.13 -12.11 19.89
N ILE A 278 -25.83 -10.83 20.10
CA ILE A 278 -25.84 -9.80 19.05
C ILE A 278 -24.41 -9.46 18.66
N ILE A 279 -23.60 -9.02 19.62
CA ILE A 279 -22.24 -8.55 19.39
C ILE A 279 -21.28 -9.40 20.22
N TYR A 280 -20.36 -10.07 19.54
CA TYR A 280 -19.36 -10.89 20.21
C TYR A 280 -18.37 -9.99 20.98
N LYS A 281 -18.22 -10.24 22.29
CA LYS A 281 -17.33 -9.45 23.17
C LYS A 281 -15.91 -9.31 22.61
N ASP A 282 -15.27 -10.42 22.23
CA ASP A 282 -13.89 -10.40 21.71
C ASP A 282 -13.75 -9.55 20.46
N PHE A 283 -14.81 -9.47 19.64
CA PHE A 283 -14.82 -8.65 18.44
C PHE A 283 -14.83 -7.16 18.79
N GLY A 284 -15.69 -6.73 19.71
CA GLY A 284 -15.75 -5.34 20.16
C GLY A 284 -14.45 -4.86 20.80
N LEU A 285 -13.88 -5.67 21.69
CA LEU A 285 -12.60 -5.35 22.36
C LEU A 285 -11.43 -5.31 21.38
N LYS A 286 -11.39 -6.24 20.41
CA LYS A 286 -10.34 -6.26 19.38
C LYS A 286 -10.38 -5.00 18.53
N ILE A 287 -11.56 -4.59 18.04
CA ILE A 287 -11.68 -3.37 17.23
C ILE A 287 -11.22 -2.14 18.03
N HIS A 288 -11.65 -2.03 19.29
CA HIS A 288 -11.23 -0.94 20.15
C HIS A 288 -9.70 -0.88 20.29
N SER A 289 -9.06 -2.00 20.64
CA SER A 289 -7.60 -2.08 20.78
C SER A 289 -6.88 -1.71 19.48
N GLU A 290 -7.33 -2.20 18.33
CA GLU A 290 -6.72 -1.90 17.03
C GLU A 290 -6.85 -0.39 16.69
N LEU A 291 -7.99 0.23 17.01
CA LEU A 291 -8.19 1.67 16.77
C LEU A 291 -7.35 2.56 17.70
N VAL A 292 -7.21 2.20 18.98
CA VAL A 292 -6.31 2.90 19.92
C VAL A 292 -4.86 2.81 19.43
N GLU A 293 -4.40 1.61 19.09
CA GLU A 293 -3.04 1.41 18.58
C GLU A 293 -2.79 2.22 17.31
N MET A 294 -3.72 2.18 16.34
CA MET A 294 -3.55 2.94 15.09
C MET A 294 -3.65 4.45 15.27
N ARG A 295 -4.35 4.94 16.32
CA ARG A 295 -4.37 6.37 16.66
C ARG A 295 -2.97 6.84 17.09
N GLU A 296 -2.29 6.06 17.93
CA GLU A 296 -0.92 6.38 18.35
C GLU A 296 0.07 6.27 17.18
N VAL A 297 -0.05 5.22 16.36
CA VAL A 297 0.71 5.10 15.11
C VAL A 297 0.54 6.34 14.23
N LYS A 298 -0.70 6.79 14.03
CA LYS A 298 -0.99 7.95 13.18
C LYS A 298 -0.31 9.19 13.71
N LYS A 299 -0.37 9.40 15.03
CA LYS A 299 0.30 10.51 15.72
C LYS A 299 1.82 10.44 15.55
N ASP A 300 2.42 9.27 15.78
CA ASP A 300 3.86 9.05 15.62
C ASP A 300 4.32 9.27 14.17
N ALA A 301 3.56 8.78 13.19
CA ALA A 301 3.86 8.96 11.78
C ALA A 301 3.74 10.42 11.34
N LEU A 302 2.74 11.16 11.82
CA LEU A 302 2.63 12.61 11.59
C LEU A 302 3.82 13.36 12.20
N GLY A 303 4.20 13.02 13.44
CA GLY A 303 5.35 13.62 14.11
C GLY A 303 6.67 13.33 13.37
N ALA A 304 6.85 12.10 12.91
CA ALA A 304 8.01 11.71 12.11
C ALA A 304 8.06 12.48 10.78
N LEU A 305 6.94 12.62 10.07
CA LEU A 305 6.87 13.40 8.84
C LEU A 305 7.18 14.87 9.09
N GLY A 306 6.63 15.47 10.15
CA GLY A 306 6.93 16.87 10.52
C GLY A 306 8.42 17.10 10.77
N PHE A 307 9.07 16.19 11.51
CA PHE A 307 10.51 16.22 11.76
C PHE A 307 11.34 16.05 10.47
N LEU A 308 10.99 15.05 9.65
CA LEU A 308 11.74 14.70 8.44
C LEU A 308 11.62 15.74 7.32
N LEU A 309 10.46 16.39 7.21
CA LEU A 309 10.13 17.31 6.13
C LEU A 309 10.33 18.78 6.54
N GLY A 310 10.80 19.04 7.76
CA GLY A 310 11.11 20.38 8.24
C GLY A 310 9.87 21.27 8.37
N SER A 311 8.71 20.67 8.66
CA SER A 311 7.53 21.46 8.99
C SER A 311 7.74 22.08 10.36
N SER A 312 7.87 23.41 10.40
CA SER A 312 7.67 24.19 11.61
C SER A 312 6.21 24.01 12.04
N VAL A 313 5.94 23.02 12.89
CA VAL A 313 4.75 23.01 13.75
C VAL A 313 5.18 23.50 15.12
#